data_AF-A0A8X6N766-F1
#
_entry.id   AF-A0A8X6N766-F1
#
_cell.length_a   1.000
_cell.length_b   1.000
_cell.length_c   1.000
_cell.angle_alpha   90.00
_cell.angle_beta   90.00
_cell.angle_gamma   90.00
#
_symmetry.space_group_name_H-M   'P 1'
#
loop_
_entity.id
_entity.type
_entity.pdbx_description
1 polymer ?
#
loop_
_entity_poly.entity_id
_entity_poly.type
_entity_poly.pdbx_seq_one_letter_code
_entity_poly.pdbx_strand_id
1 'polypeptide(L)'
;MFLFQNLISYHHSPVVKAKIKSQVTVPYHSISSPKSRFAVLNNHHSYFILVDNGTVGKYGAEIALRKRLEKYISQQKIYTRAEMEACGVPVVCVVVEGGLNTIRTVLEYVTDTPPVPVVICDGSGRAADLIAFAHRYMHDDDSLLEDVKEQLLMTIERTFHLTRDHAEKLHCELMQCVRRKDLITVFRMGEGPCQELDQAVLIALLKGHHMPAPDQLRLALTWNRVDIARSEIFVYGQEWPVSTFTTF
;
A
#
# COMPACT_ATOMS: atom_id res chain seq x y z
N MET A 1 -4.71 -7.63 -9.86
CA MET A 1 -4.43 -6.75 -8.70
C MET A 1 -5.35 -7.17 -7.57
N PHE A 2 -4.79 -7.60 -6.43
CA PHE A 2 -5.60 -7.83 -5.22
C PHE A 2 -5.60 -6.54 -4.41
N LEU A 3 -6.78 -5.93 -4.26
CA LEU A 3 -6.96 -4.75 -3.42
C LEU A 3 -7.45 -5.22 -2.05
N PHE A 4 -6.58 -5.11 -1.03
CA PHE A 4 -6.95 -5.37 0.35
C PHE A 4 -7.45 -4.09 1.01
N GLN A 5 -8.75 -3.84 0.95
CA GLN A 5 -9.36 -2.75 1.72
C GLN A 5 -9.39 -3.13 3.22
N ASN A 6 -9.09 -2.21 4.14
CA ASN A 6 -9.30 -2.45 5.58
C ASN A 6 -10.75 -2.87 5.84
N LEU A 7 -10.95 -4.13 6.26
CA LEU A 7 -12.27 -4.72 6.43
C LEU A 7 -12.69 -4.50 7.89
N ILE A 8 -13.80 -3.77 8.07
CA ILE A 8 -14.35 -3.42 9.37
C ILE A 8 -15.18 -4.60 9.91
N SER A 9 -15.22 -4.77 11.24
CA SER A 9 -16.05 -5.73 11.97
C SER A 9 -17.48 -5.79 11.41
N TYR A 10 -17.90 -6.99 10.99
CA TYR A 10 -19.15 -7.20 10.27
C TYR A 10 -20.32 -7.57 11.19
N HIS A 11 -21.51 -7.13 10.79
CA HIS A 11 -22.75 -7.62 11.39
C HIS A 11 -22.90 -9.12 11.08
N HIS A 12 -23.02 -9.97 12.12
CA HIS A 12 -23.42 -11.36 11.94
C HIS A 12 -24.80 -11.40 11.27
N SER A 13 -24.83 -11.85 10.02
CA SER A 13 -26.02 -12.04 9.18
C SER A 13 -26.02 -13.50 8.64
N PRO A 14 -27.09 -14.03 8.02
CA PRO A 14 -27.51 -15.45 8.06
C PRO A 14 -26.59 -16.49 7.40
N VAL A 15 -25.40 -16.09 6.93
CA VAL A 15 -24.37 -16.94 6.31
C VAL A 15 -23.99 -18.15 7.19
N VAL A 16 -24.10 -18.01 8.52
CA VAL A 16 -23.77 -19.06 9.50
C VAL A 16 -24.62 -20.34 9.35
N LYS A 17 -25.76 -20.28 8.64
CA LYS A 17 -26.68 -21.43 8.47
C LYS A 17 -26.49 -22.21 7.17
N ALA A 18 -25.58 -21.83 6.29
CA ALA A 18 -25.35 -22.56 5.03
C ALA A 18 -24.54 -23.84 5.30
N LYS A 19 -25.16 -25.02 5.15
CA LYS A 19 -24.47 -26.31 5.17
C LYS A 19 -23.49 -26.38 3.98
N ILE A 20 -22.20 -26.46 4.28
CA ILE A 20 -21.07 -26.50 3.33
C ILE A 20 -21.06 -27.85 2.58
N LYS A 21 -22.01 -28.07 1.65
CA LYS A 21 -21.98 -29.21 0.71
C LYS A 21 -22.58 -28.90 -0.67
N SER A 22 -23.14 -27.72 -0.89
CA SER A 22 -23.70 -27.31 -2.19
C SER A 22 -23.39 -25.85 -2.46
N GLN A 23 -23.42 -25.44 -3.73
CA GLN A 23 -23.42 -24.02 -4.09
C GLN A 23 -24.71 -23.39 -3.54
N VAL A 24 -24.60 -22.75 -2.38
CA VAL A 24 -25.72 -22.06 -1.74
C VAL A 24 -25.65 -20.58 -2.11
N THR A 25 -26.71 -20.08 -2.74
CA THR A 25 -26.90 -18.63 -2.91
C THR A 25 -27.55 -18.09 -1.65
N VAL A 26 -26.84 -17.21 -0.92
CA VAL A 26 -27.36 -16.56 0.28
C VAL A 26 -27.56 -15.08 -0.01
N PRO A 27 -28.80 -14.55 0.02
CA PRO A 27 -29.02 -13.12 -0.16
C PRO A 27 -28.45 -12.35 1.05
N TYR A 28 -27.66 -11.32 0.77
CA TYR A 28 -27.13 -10.39 1.77
C TYR A 28 -27.60 -8.98 1.44
N HIS A 29 -28.18 -8.29 2.42
CA HIS A 29 -28.66 -6.92 2.27
C HIS A 29 -27.73 -5.98 3.03
N SER A 30 -27.02 -5.11 2.30
CA SER A 30 -26.10 -4.11 2.88
C SER A 30 -26.87 -2.90 3.43
N ILE A 31 -27.62 -3.09 4.52
CA ILE A 31 -28.35 -1.98 5.17
C ILE A 31 -27.48 -1.38 6.27
N SER A 32 -26.92 -0.20 6.03
CA SER A 32 -26.19 0.55 7.06
C SER A 32 -27.18 1.12 8.08
N SER A 33 -27.09 0.70 9.34
CA SER A 33 -27.85 1.31 10.43
C SER A 33 -26.98 2.35 11.15
N PRO A 34 -27.42 3.61 11.28
CA PRO A 34 -26.68 4.64 12.00
C PRO A 34 -26.52 4.36 13.50
N LYS A 35 -27.24 3.36 14.05
CA LYS A 35 -27.09 2.88 15.42
C LYS A 35 -26.10 1.71 15.56
N SER A 36 -25.63 1.15 14.45
CA SER A 36 -24.73 0.00 14.46
C SER A 36 -23.28 0.43 14.59
N ARG A 37 -22.52 -0.28 15.44
CA ARG A 37 -21.06 -0.12 15.56
C ARG A 37 -20.28 -0.97 14.54
N PHE A 38 -20.99 -1.66 13.65
CA PHE A 38 -20.44 -2.56 12.65
C PHE A 38 -20.52 -1.96 11.25
N ALA A 39 -19.64 -2.38 10.35
CA ALA A 39 -19.77 -2.06 8.94
C ALA A 39 -20.52 -3.17 8.18
N VAL A 40 -21.03 -2.77 7.03
CA VAL A 40 -21.61 -3.68 6.03
C VAL A 40 -20.55 -4.10 5.00
N LEU A 41 -20.76 -5.25 4.37
CA LEU A 41 -19.90 -5.70 3.26
C LEU A 41 -20.13 -4.83 2.01
N ASN A 42 -19.04 -4.50 1.31
CA ASN A 42 -19.07 -3.76 0.05
C ASN A 42 -19.47 -4.69 -1.11
N ASN A 43 -20.59 -4.39 -1.78
CA ASN A 43 -21.12 -5.20 -2.89
C ASN A 43 -20.33 -5.10 -4.20
N HIS A 44 -19.32 -4.23 -4.29
CA HIS A 44 -18.42 -4.12 -5.45
C HIS A 44 -17.24 -5.10 -5.41
N HIS A 45 -17.11 -5.91 -4.35
CA HIS A 45 -16.07 -6.93 -4.26
C HIS A 45 -16.53 -8.28 -4.81
N SER A 46 -15.67 -8.93 -5.58
CA SER A 46 -15.93 -10.27 -6.13
C SER A 46 -15.75 -11.40 -5.09
N TYR A 47 -14.88 -11.20 -4.10
CA TYR A 47 -14.52 -12.21 -3.10
C TYR A 47 -14.42 -11.59 -1.71
N PHE A 48 -14.74 -12.37 -0.68
CA PHE A 48 -14.63 -11.98 0.72
C PHE A 48 -13.85 -13.04 1.52
N ILE A 49 -12.93 -12.59 2.35
CA ILE A 49 -12.25 -13.41 3.36
C ILE A 49 -12.72 -12.89 4.72
N LEU A 50 -13.49 -13.71 5.44
CA LEU A 50 -14.00 -13.37 6.77
C LEU A 50 -13.10 -13.99 7.82
N VAL A 51 -12.43 -13.15 8.61
CA VAL A 51 -11.49 -13.58 9.65
C VAL A 51 -12.19 -13.54 11.00
N ASP A 52 -12.27 -14.68 11.66
CA ASP A 52 -12.87 -14.81 12.98
C ASP A 52 -11.77 -15.03 14.03
N ASN A 53 -11.82 -14.25 15.11
CA ASN A 53 -10.97 -14.40 16.29
C ASN A 53 -11.80 -14.63 17.57
N GLY A 54 -13.09 -14.92 17.44
CA GLY A 54 -14.03 -15.14 18.53
C GLY A 54 -14.51 -13.86 19.23
N THR A 55 -14.06 -12.67 18.81
CA THR A 55 -14.46 -11.39 19.41
C THR A 55 -15.44 -10.62 18.53
N VAL A 56 -16.37 -9.91 19.16
CA VAL A 56 -17.39 -9.10 18.47
C VAL A 56 -17.10 -7.62 18.68
N GLY A 57 -17.14 -6.82 17.61
CA GLY A 57 -17.02 -5.36 17.68
C GLY A 57 -15.61 -4.84 17.93
N LYS A 58 -14.58 -5.70 17.80
CA LYS A 58 -13.18 -5.32 17.84
C LYS A 58 -12.59 -5.28 16.42
N TYR A 59 -11.74 -4.29 16.19
CA TYR A 59 -11.04 -4.08 14.93
C TYR A 59 -9.68 -4.78 14.93
N GLY A 60 -9.21 -5.17 13.75
CA GLY A 60 -7.82 -5.61 13.55
C GLY A 60 -7.57 -7.11 13.63
N ALA A 61 -8.62 -7.94 13.69
CA ALA A 61 -8.49 -9.40 13.63
C ALA A 61 -7.86 -9.88 12.32
N GLU A 62 -8.09 -9.14 11.24
CA GLU A 62 -7.64 -9.42 9.88
C GLU A 62 -6.19 -9.03 9.61
N ILE A 63 -5.61 -8.10 10.41
CA ILE A 63 -4.29 -7.50 10.15
C ILE A 63 -3.20 -8.58 10.03
N ALA A 64 -3.16 -9.50 10.99
CA ALA A 64 -2.16 -10.57 11.00
C ALA A 64 -2.33 -11.56 9.85
N LEU A 65 -3.58 -11.88 9.46
CA LEU A 65 -3.83 -12.77 8.32
C LEU A 65 -3.42 -12.09 7.01
N ARG A 66 -3.85 -10.83 6.81
CA ARG A 66 -3.54 -10.04 5.62
C ARG A 66 -2.05 -9.99 5.37
N LYS A 67 -1.27 -9.62 6.40
CA LYS A 67 0.19 -9.54 6.30
C LYS A 67 0.81 -10.86 5.86
N ARG A 68 0.41 -11.98 6.47
CA ARG A 68 0.93 -13.31 6.09
C ARG A 68 0.54 -13.70 4.67
N LEU A 69 -0.68 -13.37 4.25
CA LEU A 69 -1.17 -13.66 2.91
C LEU A 69 -0.43 -12.84 1.86
N GLU A 70 -0.27 -11.54 2.05
CA GLU A 70 0.48 -10.65 1.16
C GLU A 70 1.94 -11.10 1.03
N LYS A 71 2.59 -11.45 2.16
CA LYS A 71 3.95 -11.99 2.16
C LYS A 71 4.06 -13.34 1.45
N TYR A 72 3.07 -14.21 1.60
CA TYR A 72 3.04 -15.48 0.88
C TYR A 72 2.88 -15.26 -0.63
N ILE A 73 2.02 -14.32 -1.04
CA ILE A 73 1.80 -13.96 -2.44
C ILE A 73 3.07 -13.37 -3.06
N SER A 74 3.77 -12.46 -2.38
CA SER A 74 4.99 -11.84 -2.91
C SER A 74 6.12 -12.84 -3.18
N GLN A 75 6.13 -13.96 -2.45
CA GLN A 75 7.08 -15.06 -2.63
C GLN A 75 6.68 -16.02 -3.76
N GLN A 76 5.47 -15.91 -4.30
CA GLN A 76 5.05 -16.73 -5.43
C GLN A 76 5.71 -16.25 -6.72
N LYS A 77 5.83 -17.18 -7.65
CA LYS A 77 6.42 -16.99 -8.97
C LYS A 77 5.32 -16.92 -10.02
N ILE A 78 5.35 -15.88 -10.85
CA ILE A 78 4.49 -15.75 -12.03
C ILE A 78 5.26 -16.27 -13.23
N TYR A 79 4.63 -17.17 -13.98
CA TYR A 79 5.11 -17.62 -15.28
C TYR A 79 4.36 -16.85 -16.37
N THR A 80 5.05 -15.97 -17.09
CA THR A 80 4.49 -15.34 -18.29
C THR A 80 4.70 -16.28 -19.48
N ARG A 81 3.71 -16.30 -20.38
CA ARG A 81 3.58 -17.28 -21.48
C ARG A 81 4.68 -17.15 -22.56
N ALA A 82 5.54 -16.13 -22.45
CA ALA A 82 6.57 -15.78 -23.43
C ALA A 82 8.01 -16.13 -23.00
N GLU A 83 8.30 -16.47 -21.73
CA GLU A 83 9.69 -16.58 -21.26
C GLU A 83 9.92 -17.76 -20.29
N MET A 84 11.15 -18.31 -20.31
CA MET A 84 11.63 -19.42 -19.46
C MET A 84 12.04 -19.00 -18.04
N GLU A 85 11.79 -17.75 -17.62
CA GLU A 85 12.18 -17.23 -16.32
C GLU A 85 10.97 -16.74 -15.51
N ALA A 86 10.88 -17.20 -14.26
CA ALA A 86 9.80 -16.85 -13.36
C ALA A 86 10.11 -15.57 -12.60
N CYS A 87 9.25 -14.56 -12.72
CA CYS A 87 9.34 -13.32 -11.95
C CYS A 87 8.55 -13.45 -10.63
N GLY A 88 9.01 -12.81 -9.55
CA GLY A 88 8.25 -12.72 -8.31
C GLY A 88 6.97 -11.90 -8.51
N VAL A 89 5.93 -12.14 -7.71
CA VAL A 89 4.73 -11.29 -7.74
C VAL A 89 5.07 -9.92 -7.15
N PRO A 90 5.03 -8.81 -7.92
CA PRO A 90 5.26 -7.48 -7.37
C PRO A 90 4.09 -7.08 -6.47
N VAL A 91 4.41 -6.55 -5.28
CA VAL A 91 3.41 -6.07 -4.30
C VAL A 91 3.72 -4.63 -3.97
N VAL A 92 2.68 -3.80 -3.95
CA VAL A 92 2.74 -2.36 -3.64
C VAL A 92 1.61 -2.01 -2.70
N CYS A 93 1.89 -1.16 -1.72
CA CYS A 93 0.86 -0.61 -0.85
C CYS A 93 0.44 0.78 -1.35
N VAL A 94 -0.85 1.06 -1.42
CA VAL A 94 -1.36 2.41 -1.71
C VAL A 94 -2.10 2.91 -0.49
N VAL A 95 -1.72 4.09 -0.01
CA VAL A 95 -2.29 4.72 1.18
C VAL A 95 -3.12 5.92 0.77
N VAL A 96 -4.42 5.83 1.06
CA VAL A 96 -5.41 6.91 0.92
C VAL A 96 -6.01 7.15 2.30
N GLU A 97 -5.92 8.39 2.78
CA GLU A 97 -6.12 8.75 4.18
C GLU A 97 -5.34 7.85 5.16
N GLY A 98 -6.02 7.24 6.13
CA GLY A 98 -5.47 6.38 7.16
C GLY A 98 -5.63 6.93 8.57
N GLY A 99 -5.54 6.00 9.52
CA GLY A 99 -5.51 6.29 10.95
C GLY A 99 -4.10 6.11 11.53
N LEU A 100 -4.00 6.15 12.86
CA LEU A 100 -2.78 5.87 13.62
C LEU A 100 -2.10 4.55 13.19
N ASN A 101 -2.90 3.49 13.08
CA ASN A 101 -2.40 2.17 12.70
C ASN A 101 -1.90 2.12 11.26
N THR A 102 -2.34 3.02 10.38
CA THR A 102 -1.85 3.07 9.00
C THR A 102 -0.38 3.46 8.95
N ILE A 103 0.05 4.40 9.79
CA ILE A 103 1.48 4.79 9.89
C ILE A 103 2.32 3.59 10.33
N ARG A 104 1.84 2.82 11.31
CA ARG A 104 2.50 1.58 11.76
C ARG A 104 2.55 0.52 10.67
N THR A 105 1.46 0.35 9.92
CA THR A 105 1.43 -0.59 8.79
C THR A 105 2.42 -0.16 7.70
N VAL A 106 2.53 1.13 7.40
CA VAL A 106 3.53 1.66 6.47
C VAL A 106 4.94 1.41 6.98
N LEU A 107 5.20 1.69 8.27
CA LEU A 107 6.48 1.39 8.92
C LEU A 107 6.84 -0.09 8.75
N GLU A 108 5.90 -0.98 9.01
CA GLU A 108 6.10 -2.42 8.84
C GLU A 108 6.37 -2.81 7.39
N TYR A 109 5.70 -2.20 6.40
CA TYR A 109 5.92 -2.50 4.99
C TYR A 109 7.28 -2.07 4.49
N VAL A 110 7.70 -0.84 4.82
CA VAL A 110 9.06 -0.41 4.47
C VAL A 110 10.05 -1.27 5.24
N THR A 111 9.80 -1.44 6.55
CA THR A 111 10.26 -2.44 7.52
C THR A 111 10.69 -3.83 7.04
N ASP A 112 9.81 -4.49 6.29
CA ASP A 112 9.84 -5.95 6.10
C ASP A 112 10.99 -6.41 5.18
N THR A 113 11.19 -7.73 5.17
CA THR A 113 12.14 -8.40 4.28
C THR A 113 11.38 -9.47 3.47
N PRO A 114 11.24 -9.30 2.15
CA PRO A 114 11.62 -8.12 1.35
C PRO A 114 10.71 -6.91 1.66
N PRO A 115 11.20 -5.67 1.49
CA PRO A 115 10.40 -4.46 1.72
C PRO A 115 9.30 -4.33 0.66
N VAL A 116 8.19 -3.68 1.03
CA VAL A 116 7.07 -3.39 0.13
C VAL A 116 7.05 -1.88 -0.17
N PRO A 117 7.17 -1.46 -1.45
CA PRO A 117 7.05 -0.06 -1.81
C PRO A 117 5.66 0.49 -1.49
N VAL A 118 5.60 1.75 -1.06
CA VAL A 118 4.40 2.43 -0.60
C VAL A 118 4.15 3.70 -1.43
N VAL A 119 2.97 3.78 -2.03
CA VAL A 119 2.47 5.00 -2.68
C VAL A 119 1.58 5.75 -1.70
N ILE A 120 1.94 6.99 -1.40
CA ILE A 120 1.17 7.87 -0.51
C ILE A 120 0.39 8.86 -1.37
N CYS A 121 -0.94 8.87 -1.24
CA CYS A 121 -1.79 9.85 -1.91
C CYS A 121 -1.85 11.15 -1.08
N ASP A 122 -0.96 12.10 -1.39
CA ASP A 122 -0.93 13.44 -0.78
C ASP A 122 -2.21 14.23 -1.11
N GLY A 123 -2.76 14.89 -0.09
CA GLY A 123 -4.03 15.61 -0.13
C GLY A 123 -5.24 14.71 0.08
N SER A 124 -5.05 13.41 0.36
CA SER A 124 -6.16 12.52 0.69
C SER A 124 -6.62 12.65 2.14
N GLY A 125 -5.76 13.12 3.06
CA GLY A 125 -6.13 13.38 4.45
C GLY A 125 -5.34 12.58 5.50
N ARG A 126 -5.45 13.02 6.77
CA ARG A 126 -5.01 12.30 7.98
C ARG A 126 -3.61 11.69 7.89
N ALA A 127 -3.46 10.36 7.94
CA ALA A 127 -2.16 9.70 7.95
C ALA A 127 -1.37 9.89 6.65
N ALA A 128 -2.02 9.84 5.49
CA ALA A 128 -1.37 10.03 4.20
C ALA A 128 -0.69 11.41 4.12
N ASP A 129 -1.40 12.48 4.48
CA ASP A 129 -0.86 13.85 4.44
C ASP A 129 0.29 14.03 5.44
N LEU A 130 0.22 13.42 6.62
CA LEU A 130 1.31 13.46 7.61
C LEU A 130 2.58 12.80 7.08
N ILE A 131 2.45 11.62 6.43
CA ILE A 131 3.59 10.92 5.84
C ILE A 131 4.14 11.72 4.65
N ALA A 132 3.28 12.25 3.79
CA ALA A 132 3.67 13.08 2.64
C ALA A 132 4.40 14.36 3.09
N PHE A 133 3.89 15.02 4.13
CA PHE A 133 4.52 16.20 4.74
C PHE A 133 5.91 15.84 5.26
N ALA A 134 6.04 14.81 6.09
CA ALA A 134 7.35 14.44 6.63
C ALA A 134 8.34 14.00 5.54
N HIS A 135 7.88 13.29 4.51
CA HIS A 135 8.70 12.93 3.36
C HIS A 135 9.25 14.17 2.62
N ARG A 136 8.45 15.23 2.49
CA ARG A 136 8.84 16.48 1.82
C ARG A 136 9.85 17.30 2.62
N TYR A 137 9.74 17.32 3.95
CA TYR A 137 10.57 18.18 4.81
C TYR A 137 11.77 17.46 5.43
N MET A 138 11.91 16.15 5.26
CA MET A 138 13.06 15.40 5.75
C MET A 138 14.31 15.72 4.91
N HIS A 139 15.29 16.36 5.53
CA HIS A 139 16.61 16.59 4.93
C HIS A 139 17.37 15.28 4.74
N ASP A 140 18.41 15.32 3.89
CA ASP A 140 19.23 14.14 3.59
C ASP A 140 20.08 13.67 4.78
N ASP A 141 20.23 14.51 5.81
CA ASP A 141 20.83 14.18 7.11
C ASP A 141 19.83 13.54 8.10
N ASP A 142 18.69 13.02 7.61
CA ASP A 142 17.66 12.37 8.44
C ASP A 142 17.08 13.26 9.56
N SER A 143 17.21 14.58 9.43
CA SER A 143 16.80 15.56 10.44
C SER A 143 15.71 16.51 9.91
N LEU A 144 14.86 16.96 10.82
CA LEU A 144 13.88 18.02 10.61
C LEU A 144 14.34 19.28 11.32
N LEU A 145 13.99 20.44 10.79
CA LEU A 145 14.10 21.70 11.52
C LEU A 145 13.14 21.66 12.72
N GLU A 146 13.59 22.17 13.88
CA GLU A 146 12.77 22.05 15.11
C GLU A 146 11.42 22.76 15.00
N ASP A 147 11.34 23.87 14.27
CA ASP A 147 10.06 24.55 14.00
C ASP A 147 9.09 23.64 13.22
N VAL A 148 9.60 22.90 12.23
CA VAL A 148 8.80 21.99 11.39
C VAL A 148 8.38 20.76 12.19
N LYS A 149 9.26 20.26 13.06
CA LYS A 149 8.97 19.16 13.98
C LYS A 149 7.85 19.53 14.96
N GLU A 150 7.89 20.72 15.55
CA GLU A 150 6.85 21.19 16.46
C GLU A 150 5.51 21.36 15.73
N GLN A 151 5.52 21.91 14.52
CA GLN A 151 4.32 21.99 13.67
C GLN A 151 3.75 20.60 13.33
N LEU A 152 4.61 19.63 13.00
CA LEU A 152 4.20 18.26 12.71
C LEU A 152 3.58 17.59 13.95
N LEU A 153 4.17 17.76 15.13
CA LEU A 153 3.64 17.23 16.39
C LEU A 153 2.27 17.81 16.72
N MET A 154 2.09 19.13 16.63
CA MET A 154 0.77 19.76 16.81
C MET A 154 -0.27 19.22 15.81
N THR A 155 0.16 18.96 14.57
CA THR A 155 -0.72 18.41 13.53
C THR A 155 -1.12 16.97 13.85
N ILE A 156 -0.19 16.15 14.36
CA ILE A 156 -0.46 14.77 14.81
C ILE A 156 -1.47 14.76 15.97
N GLU A 157 -1.25 15.60 16.98
CA GLU A 157 -2.13 15.72 18.15
C GLU A 157 -3.57 16.05 17.73
N ARG A 158 -3.72 17.07 16.86
CA ARG A 158 -5.03 17.51 16.38
C ARG A 158 -5.71 16.46 15.49
N THR A 159 -4.94 15.79 14.64
CA THR A 159 -5.49 14.83 13.65
C THR A 159 -6.02 13.57 14.32
N PHE A 160 -5.31 13.07 15.33
CA PHE A 160 -5.63 11.81 15.99
C PHE A 160 -6.14 11.95 17.43
N HIS A 161 -6.28 13.17 17.94
CA HIS A 161 -6.73 13.47 19.31
C HIS A 161 -5.87 12.78 20.38
N LEU A 162 -4.54 12.85 20.19
CA LEU A 162 -3.55 12.22 21.07
C LEU A 162 -3.01 13.20 22.13
N THR A 163 -2.46 12.65 23.21
CA THR A 163 -1.62 13.41 24.14
C THR A 163 -0.21 13.60 23.57
N ARG A 164 0.53 14.60 24.09
CA ARG A 164 1.90 14.93 23.66
C ARG A 164 2.83 13.70 23.63
N ASP A 165 2.85 12.91 24.71
CA ASP A 165 3.67 11.70 24.79
C ASP A 165 3.36 10.66 23.70
N HIS A 166 2.09 10.52 23.32
CA HIS A 166 1.69 9.60 22.26
C HIS A 166 1.99 10.17 20.88
N ALA A 167 1.85 11.48 20.70
CA ALA A 167 2.21 12.17 19.47
C ALA A 167 3.72 12.08 19.20
N GLU A 168 4.57 12.21 20.23
CA GLU A 168 6.02 12.02 20.11
C GLU A 168 6.39 10.60 19.66
N LYS A 169 5.75 9.59 20.24
CA LYS A 169 5.97 8.19 19.83
C LYS A 169 5.57 7.98 18.36
N LEU A 170 4.42 8.51 17.95
CA LEU A 170 3.96 8.41 16.57
C LEU A 170 4.87 9.18 15.61
N HIS A 171 5.36 10.34 16.02
CA HIS A 171 6.34 11.11 15.26
C HIS A 171 7.62 10.29 15.02
N CYS A 172 8.14 9.60 16.05
CA CYS A 172 9.28 8.70 15.89
C CYS A 172 9.01 7.56 14.90
N GLU A 173 7.84 6.89 14.99
CA GLU A 173 7.42 5.86 14.04
C GLU A 173 7.33 6.41 12.60
N LEU A 174 6.78 7.61 12.44
CA LEU A 174 6.61 8.29 11.16
C LEU A 174 7.95 8.70 10.54
N MET A 175 8.89 9.21 11.33
CA MET A 175 10.25 9.51 10.85
C MET A 175 11.01 8.26 10.39
N GLN A 176 10.78 7.12 11.06
CA GLN A 176 11.35 5.85 10.61
C GLN A 176 10.75 5.37 9.28
N CYS A 177 9.48 5.71 8.99
CA CYS A 177 8.87 5.40 7.71
C CYS A 177 9.60 6.12 6.58
N VAL A 178 9.77 7.45 6.73
CA VAL A 178 10.28 8.32 5.66
C VAL A 178 11.79 8.22 5.44
N ARG A 179 12.53 7.61 6.39
CA ARG A 179 13.97 7.33 6.27
C ARG A 179 14.35 6.61 4.97
N ARG A 180 13.53 5.65 4.51
CA ARG A 180 13.74 4.94 3.23
C ARG A 180 12.98 5.63 2.09
N LYS A 181 13.53 6.76 1.62
CA LYS A 181 12.96 7.57 0.53
C LYS A 181 12.77 6.78 -0.79
N ASP A 182 13.60 5.76 -1.02
CA ASP A 182 13.53 4.86 -2.18
C ASP A 182 12.25 4.00 -2.23
N LEU A 183 11.66 3.72 -1.07
CA LEU A 183 10.46 2.90 -0.95
C LEU A 183 9.15 3.71 -0.90
N ILE A 184 9.24 5.03 -0.72
CA ILE A 184 8.05 5.89 -0.60
C ILE A 184 7.92 6.76 -1.84
N THR A 185 6.79 6.60 -2.54
CA THR A 185 6.42 7.45 -3.67
C THR A 185 5.24 8.31 -3.28
N VAL A 186 5.41 9.63 -3.28
CA VAL A 186 4.33 10.57 -2.98
C VAL A 186 3.61 10.95 -4.27
N PHE A 187 2.34 10.59 -4.37
CA PHE A 187 1.45 10.94 -5.47
C PHE A 187 0.53 12.08 -5.04
N ARG A 188 0.54 13.20 -5.77
CA ARG A 188 -0.29 14.36 -5.46
C ARG A 188 -1.41 14.51 -6.47
N MET A 189 -2.64 14.50 -5.97
CA MET A 189 -3.82 14.59 -6.82
C MET A 189 -3.90 15.97 -7.47
N GLY A 190 -3.82 16.04 -8.80
CA GLY A 190 -4.07 17.25 -9.57
C GLY A 190 -2.87 18.20 -9.77
N GLU A 191 -1.66 17.85 -9.33
CA GLU A 191 -0.44 18.59 -9.67
C GLU A 191 0.38 17.84 -10.74
N GLY A 192 0.58 18.48 -11.90
CA GLY A 192 1.48 18.03 -12.96
C GLY A 192 0.77 17.48 -14.21
N PRO A 193 1.42 17.56 -15.40
CA PRO A 193 0.86 16.99 -16.61
C PRO A 193 0.95 15.46 -16.52
N CYS A 194 -0.18 14.78 -16.61
CA CYS A 194 -0.28 13.35 -16.94
C CYS A 194 0.24 12.29 -15.94
N GLN A 195 0.58 12.59 -14.68
CA GLN A 195 0.79 11.51 -13.71
C GLN A 195 -0.55 10.95 -13.24
N GLU A 196 -0.98 9.86 -13.86
CA GLU A 196 -2.07 9.03 -13.36
C GLU A 196 -1.57 8.18 -12.17
N LEU A 197 -2.48 7.80 -11.26
CA LEU A 197 -2.14 6.99 -10.09
C LEU A 197 -1.47 5.67 -10.49
N ASP A 198 -1.86 5.12 -11.63
CA ASP A 198 -1.25 3.90 -12.14
C ASP A 198 0.23 4.11 -12.44
N GLN A 199 0.64 5.22 -13.06
CA GLN A 199 2.03 5.57 -13.29
C GLN A 199 2.81 5.67 -11.98
N ALA A 200 2.24 6.31 -10.96
CA ALA A 200 2.88 6.39 -9.63
C ALA A 200 3.08 5.01 -9.00
N VAL A 201 2.10 4.12 -9.13
CA VAL A 201 2.19 2.73 -8.67
C VAL A 201 3.30 1.97 -9.39
N LEU A 202 3.39 2.13 -10.71
CA LEU A 202 4.37 1.44 -11.55
C LEU A 202 5.79 1.95 -11.24
N ILE A 203 5.96 3.27 -11.11
CA ILE A 203 7.23 3.91 -10.70
C ILE A 203 7.66 3.40 -9.31
N ALA A 204 6.74 3.32 -8.35
CA ALA A 204 7.04 2.83 -7.01
C ALA A 204 7.55 1.38 -7.03
N LEU A 205 6.97 0.53 -7.88
CA LEU A 205 7.40 -0.86 -8.06
C LEU A 205 8.79 -0.96 -8.70
N LEU A 206 9.10 -0.12 -9.69
CA LEU A 206 10.42 -0.07 -10.33
C LEU A 206 11.51 0.39 -9.35
N LYS A 207 11.24 1.45 -8.57
CA LYS A 207 12.19 2.02 -7.61
C LYS A 207 12.38 1.14 -6.38
N GLY A 208 11.29 0.67 -5.78
CA GLY A 208 11.35 0.02 -4.47
C GLY A 208 11.97 -1.37 -4.46
N HIS A 209 11.95 -2.09 -5.59
CA HIS A 209 12.52 -3.43 -5.67
C HIS A 209 14.00 -3.46 -6.10
N HIS A 210 14.61 -2.30 -6.41
CA HIS A 210 15.98 -2.22 -6.99
C HIS A 210 16.20 -3.26 -8.10
N MET A 211 15.17 -3.50 -8.92
CA MET A 211 15.23 -4.53 -9.95
C MET A 211 16.30 -4.18 -10.97
N PRO A 212 17.05 -5.17 -11.48
CA PRO A 212 17.96 -4.92 -12.58
C PRO A 212 17.17 -4.46 -13.80
N ALA A 213 17.81 -3.65 -14.64
CA ALA A 213 17.18 -3.02 -15.79
C ALA A 213 16.37 -3.95 -16.72
N PRO A 214 16.83 -5.18 -17.02
CA PRO A 214 16.05 -6.13 -17.82
C PRO A 214 14.71 -6.49 -17.16
N ASP A 215 14.69 -6.69 -15.84
CA ASP A 215 13.46 -7.04 -15.10
C ASP A 215 12.51 -5.84 -15.00
N GLN A 216 13.06 -4.63 -14.88
CA GLN A 216 12.27 -3.40 -15.00
C GLN A 216 11.57 -3.31 -16.36
N LEU A 217 12.31 -3.61 -17.45
CA LEU A 217 11.78 -3.58 -18.81
C LEU A 217 10.72 -4.67 -19.02
N ARG A 218 10.97 -5.89 -18.55
CA ARG A 218 9.99 -7.01 -18.54
C ARG A 218 8.69 -6.59 -17.88
N LEU A 219 8.78 -5.91 -16.76
CA LEU A 219 7.62 -5.49 -16.00
C LEU A 219 6.83 -4.39 -16.73
N ALA A 220 7.52 -3.39 -17.30
CA ALA A 220 6.90 -2.36 -18.12
C ALA A 220 6.21 -2.94 -19.38
N LEU A 221 6.82 -3.95 -20.01
CA LEU A 221 6.24 -4.68 -21.15
C LEU A 221 5.02 -5.51 -20.75
N THR A 222 5.11 -6.25 -19.63
CA THR A 222 3.99 -7.05 -19.08
C THR A 222 2.77 -6.17 -18.79
N TRP A 223 3.01 -4.93 -18.38
CA TRP A 223 1.96 -3.94 -18.13
C TRP A 223 1.60 -3.08 -19.35
N ASN A 224 2.26 -3.29 -20.49
CA ASN A 224 2.03 -2.55 -21.72
C ASN A 224 2.15 -1.01 -21.54
N ARG A 225 3.16 -0.55 -20.78
CA ARG A 225 3.41 0.87 -20.45
C ARG A 225 4.73 1.36 -21.04
N VAL A 226 4.70 1.67 -22.34
CA VAL A 226 5.86 2.14 -23.13
C VAL A 226 6.36 3.51 -22.66
N ASP A 227 5.46 4.35 -22.18
CA ASP A 227 5.74 5.67 -21.62
C ASP A 227 6.69 5.58 -20.42
N ILE A 228 6.46 4.64 -19.51
CA ILE A 228 7.30 4.42 -18.32
C ILE A 228 8.65 3.84 -18.71
N ALA A 229 8.68 2.90 -19.67
CA ALA A 229 9.94 2.38 -20.17
C ALA A 229 10.82 3.51 -20.74
N ARG A 230 10.22 4.48 -21.44
CA ARG A 230 10.96 5.62 -21.98
C ARG A 230 11.44 6.59 -20.89
N SER A 231 10.62 6.91 -19.90
CA SER A 231 10.95 7.93 -18.90
C SER A 231 11.85 7.41 -17.77
N GLU A 232 11.64 6.17 -17.32
CA GLU A 232 12.32 5.62 -16.14
C GLU A 232 13.41 4.59 -16.47
N ILE A 233 13.30 3.87 -17.60
CA ILE A 233 14.18 2.73 -17.93
C ILE A 233 15.23 3.11 -18.99
N PHE A 234 14.84 3.82 -20.04
CA PHE A 234 15.75 4.29 -21.09
C PHE A 234 16.29 5.70 -20.78
N VAL A 235 16.92 5.85 -19.62
CA VAL A 235 17.55 7.11 -19.20
C VAL A 235 18.99 7.23 -19.73
N TYR A 236 19.42 8.47 -19.95
CA TYR A 236 20.77 8.75 -20.47
C TYR A 236 21.85 8.27 -19.50
N GLY A 237 22.83 7.52 -20.02
CA GLY A 237 23.95 6.98 -19.23
C GLY A 237 23.83 5.52 -18.83
N GLN A 238 22.71 4.85 -19.17
CA GLN A 238 22.54 3.42 -18.94
C GLN A 238 22.97 2.60 -20.16
N GLU A 239 23.96 1.72 -20.00
CA GLU A 239 24.41 0.83 -21.06
C GLU A 239 23.54 -0.42 -21.15
N TRP A 240 23.06 -0.71 -22.36
CA TRP A 240 22.23 -1.88 -22.64
C TRP A 240 22.99 -2.83 -23.56
N PRO A 241 23.31 -4.06 -23.11
CA PRO A 241 23.89 -5.07 -23.99
C PRO A 241 22.88 -5.44 -25.09
N VAL A 242 23.37 -5.63 -26.32
CA VAL A 242 22.51 -5.98 -27.47
C VAL A 242 21.74 -7.29 -27.25
N SER A 243 22.30 -8.22 -26.47
CA SER A 243 21.66 -9.49 -26.10
C SER A 243 20.44 -9.33 -25.18
N THR A 244 20.28 -8.19 -24.51
CA THR A 244 19.10 -7.92 -23.68
C THR A 244 17.85 -7.85 -24.55
N PHE A 245 17.92 -7.17 -25.71
CA PHE A 245 16.77 -6.99 -26.61
C PHE A 245 16.43 -8.23 -27.45
N THR A 246 17.34 -9.21 -27.58
CA THR A 246 17.05 -10.45 -28.31
C THR A 246 16.20 -11.44 -27.51
N THR A 247 15.95 -11.15 -26.23
CA THR A 247 15.20 -12.02 -25.30
C THR A 247 13.72 -11.62 -25.20
N PHE A 248 13.33 -10.49 -25.81
CA PHE A 248 11.99 -9.90 -25.78
C PHE A 248 11.24 -10.04 -27.10
#